data_AF-A0A925GEW9-F1
#
_entry.id   AF-A0A925GEW9-F1
#
_cell.length_a   1.000
_cell.length_b   1.000
_cell.length_c   1.000
_cell.angle_alpha   90.00
_cell.angle_beta   90.00
_cell.angle_gamma   90.00
#
_symmetry.space_group_name_H-M   'P 1'
#
loop_
_entity.id
_entity.type
_entity.pdbx_description
1 polymer ?
#
loop_
_entity_poly.entity_id
_entity_poly.type
_entity_poly.pdbx_seq_one_letter_code
_entity_poly.pdbx_strand_id
1 'polypeptide(L)' 'MDLLRFITAGSVDDGKSTLIGRLLYDTDSIKVDQLETILKQSKNKSEGEIDLALFTDGLRA' A
#
# COMPACT_ATOMS: atom_id res chain seq x y z
N MET A 1 -13.66 0.32 22.24
CA MET A 1 -12.87 0.03 21.04
C MET A 1 -11.80 1.09 21.01
N ASP A 2 -10.56 0.72 21.30
CA ASP A 2 -9.50 1.70 21.53
C ASP A 2 -8.74 1.99 20.24
N LEU A 3 -8.38 3.26 20.06
CA LEU A 3 -7.66 3.72 18.88
C LEU A 3 -6.18 3.33 18.98
N LEU A 4 -5.71 2.49 18.06
CA LEU A 4 -4.28 2.20 17.90
C LEU A 4 -3.63 3.22 16.97
N ARG A 5 -2.63 3.95 17.47
CA ARG A 5 -1.75 4.80 16.66
C ARG A 5 -0.38 4.14 16.60
N PHE A 6 0.12 3.88 15.39
CA PHE A 6 1.43 3.29 15.18
C PHE A 6 2.14 3.95 14.00
N ILE A 7 3.45 3.72 13.93
CA ILE A 7 4.31 4.16 12.83
C ILE A 7 5.20 2.99 12.40
N THR A 8 5.66 3.01 11.14
CA THR A 8 6.73 2.13 10.65
C THR A 8 8.01 2.95 10.53
N ALA A 9 9.16 2.37 10.89
CA ALA A 9 10.48 3.00 10.82
C ALA A 9 11.54 1.95 10.46
N GLY A 10 12.60 2.36 9.75
CA GLY A 10 13.60 1.44 9.17
C GLY A 10 14.20 1.98 7.86
N SER A 11 15.22 1.29 7.35
CA SER A 11 15.91 1.58 6.09
C SER A 11 14.96 1.62 4.90
N VAL A 12 15.34 2.30 3.82
CA VAL A 12 14.51 2.44 2.60
C VAL A 12 14.03 1.07 2.08
N ASP A 13 14.90 0.07 2.13
CA ASP A 13 14.66 -1.27 1.59
C ASP A 13 13.89 -2.22 2.54
N ASP A 14 13.55 -1.77 3.76
CA ASP A 14 12.88 -2.62 4.77
C ASP A 14 11.38 -2.85 4.47
N GLY A 15 10.86 -2.39 3.33
CA GLY A 15 9.48 -2.68 2.91
C GLY A 15 8.39 -2.01 3.75
N LYS A 16 8.71 -0.93 4.49
CA LYS A 16 7.76 -0.19 5.35
C LYS A 16 6.47 0.23 4.62
N SER A 17 6.61 0.75 3.41
CA SER A 17 5.51 1.15 2.53
C SER A 17 4.66 -0.04 2.10
N THR A 18 5.30 -1.16 1.76
CA THR A 18 4.64 -2.42 1.43
C THR A 18 3.82 -2.95 2.60
N LEU A 19 4.35 -2.88 3.83
CA LEU A 19 3.63 -3.31 5.03
C LEU A 19 2.37 -2.48 5.28
N ILE A 20 2.47 -1.15 5.19
CA ILE A 20 1.29 -0.28 5.32
C ILE A 20 0.28 -0.57 4.21
N GLY A 21 0.74 -0.69 2.96
CA GLY A 21 -0.12 -1.03 1.82
C GLY A 21 -0.85 -2.38 2.01
N ARG A 22 -0.17 -3.37 2.59
CA ARG A 22 -0.76 -4.68 2.90
C ARG A 22 -1.82 -4.61 3.98
N LEU A 23 -1.57 -3.87 5.05
CA LEU A 23 -2.57 -3.66 6.11
C LEU A 23 -3.82 -2.97 5.55
N LEU A 24 -3.64 -1.95 4.71
CA LEU A 24 -4.76 -1.26 4.08
C LEU A 24 -5.55 -2.20 3.15
N TYR A 25 -4.85 -3.05 2.39
CA TYR A 25 -5.46 -4.01 1.48
C TYR A 25 -6.25 -5.10 2.22
N ASP A 26 -5.62 -5.76 3.20
CA ASP A 26 -6.23 -6.87 3.95
C ASP A 26 -7.40 -6.43 4.85
N THR A 27 -7.51 -5.13 5.15
CA THR A 27 -8.61 -4.55 5.96
C THR A 27 -9.74 -3.95 5.13
N ASP A 28 -9.70 -4.09 3.80
CA ASP A 28 -10.64 -3.45 2.86
C ASP A 28 -10.74 -1.91 3.07
N SER A 29 -9.67 -1.29 3.59
CA SER A 29 -9.61 0.15 3.87
C SER A 29 -9.33 0.98 2.62
N ILE A 30 -9.15 0.34 1.47
CA ILE A 30 -8.80 0.95 0.19
C ILE A 30 -10.04 1.04 -0.68
N LYS A 31 -10.31 2.23 -1.23
CA LYS A 31 -11.39 2.42 -2.20
C LYS A 31 -11.11 1.66 -3.48
N VAL A 32 -12.13 1.00 -4.02
CA VAL A 32 -12.04 0.20 -5.25
C VAL A 32 -11.40 0.97 -6.41
N ASP A 33 -11.76 2.24 -6.58
CA ASP A 33 -11.22 3.09 -7.65
C ASP A 33 -9.70 3.30 -7.55
N GLN A 34 -9.16 3.38 -6.32
CA GLN A 34 -7.72 3.49 -6.09
C GLN A 34 -7.02 2.15 -6.31
N LEU A 35 -7.67 1.06 -5.93
CA LEU A 35 -7.18 -0.29 -6.17
C LEU A 35 -7.05 -0.57 -7.68
N GLU A 36 -8.05 -0.20 -8.48
CA GLU A 36 -7.99 -0.31 -9.94
C GLU A 36 -6.87 0.53 -10.57
N THR A 37 -6.63 1.72 -10.03
CA THR A 37 -5.57 2.61 -10.49
C THR A 37 -4.20 1.98 -10.25
N ILE A 38 -3.98 1.41 -9.06
CA ILE A 38 -2.73 0.75 -8.69
C ILE A 38 -2.55 -0.57 -9.42
N LEU A 39 -3.63 -1.33 -9.67
CA LEU A 39 -3.60 -2.51 -10.54
C LEU A 39 -3.14 -2.16 -11.96
N LYS A 40 -3.61 -1.04 -12.52
CA LYS A 40 -3.17 -0.56 -13.84
C LYS A 40 -1.70 -0.13 -13.84
N GLN A 41 -1.22 0.50 -12.77
CA GLN A 41 0.19 0.91 -12.65
C GLN A 41 1.12 -0.29 -12.40
N SER A 42 0.65 -1.30 -11.66
CA SER A 42 1.41 -2.53 -11.34
C SER A 42 1.59 -3.45 -12.55
N LYS A 43 0.76 -3.33 -13.60
CA LYS A 43 0.88 -4.12 -14.85
C LYS A 43 2.22 -3.99 -15.57
N ASN A 44 3.04 -3.00 -15.20
CA ASN A 44 4.39 -2.83 -15.73
C ASN A 44 5.46 -3.63 -14.97
N LYS A 45 5.11 -4.32 -13.86
CA LYS A 45 5.99 -5.23 -13.12
C LYS A 45 5.73 -6.68 -13.53
N SER A 46 6.82 -7.44 -13.63
CA SER A 46 6.96 -8.70 -14.36
C SER A 46 6.15 -9.90 -13.84
N GLU A 47 5.37 -9.78 -12.76
CA GLU A 47 4.80 -10.96 -12.07
C GLU A 47 3.31 -10.85 -11.72
N GLY A 48 2.61 -9.80 -12.14
CA GLY A 48 1.16 -9.69 -11.91
C GLY A 48 0.74 -9.47 -10.46
N GLU A 49 1.71 -9.35 -9.54
CA GLU A 49 1.46 -8.93 -8.16
C GLU A 49 1.17 -7.43 -8.08
N ILE A 50 0.25 -7.08 -7.17
CA ILE A 50 -0.10 -5.69 -6.87
C ILE A 50 1.06 -5.05 -6.13
N ASP A 51 1.58 -3.94 -6.64
CA ASP A 51 2.61 -3.18 -5.95
C ASP A 51 1.99 -2.33 -4.83
N LEU A 52 1.92 -2.92 -3.64
CA LEU A 52 1.28 -2.33 -2.47
C LEU A 52 2.00 -1.08 -1.95
N ALA A 53 3.28 -0.88 -2.28
CA ALA A 53 4.01 0.33 -1.89
C ALA A 53 3.43 1.60 -2.56
N LEU A 54 2.79 1.44 -3.73
CA LEU A 54 2.16 2.55 -4.46
C LEU A 54 0.99 3.18 -3.70
N PHE A 55 0.35 2.47 -2.77
CA PHE A 55 -0.70 3.03 -1.92
C PHE A 55 -0.19 4.18 -1.06
N THR A 56 1.03 4.06 -0.53
CA THR A 56 1.63 5.09 0.31
C THR A 56 2.29 6.21 -0.49
N ASP A 57 2.76 5.94 -1.71
CA ASP A 57 3.37 6.95 -2.58
C ASP A 57 2.32 7.91 -3.19
N GLY A 58 1.10 7.41 -3.42
CA GLY A 58 -0.05 8.18 -3.89
C GLY A 58 -0.75 9.00 -2.80
N LEU A 59 -0.49 8.72 -1.51
CA LEU A 59 -1.01 9.47 -0.35
C LEU A 59 -0.27 10.81 -0.13
N ARG A 60 0.09 11.50 -1.21
CA ARG A 60 0.54 12.89 -1.13
C ARG A 60 -0.67 13.79 -0.88
N ALA A 61 -0.75 14.28 0.36
CA ALA A 61 -1.53 15.44 0.76
C ALA A 61 -0.63 16.69 0.78
#